data_AF-A0A937AP75-F1
#
_entry.id   AF-A0A937AP75-F1
#
_cell.length_a   1.000
_cell.length_b   1.000
_cell.length_c   1.000
_cell.angle_alpha   90.00
_cell.angle_beta   90.00
_cell.angle_gamma   90.00
#
_symmetry.space_group_name_H-M   'P 1'
#
loop_
_entity.id
_entity.type
_entity.pdbx_description
1 polymer ?
#
loop_
_entity_poly.entity_id
_entity_poly.type
_entity_poly.pdbx_seq_one_letter_code
_entity_poly.pdbx_strand_id
1 'polypeptide(L)'
;MPTTTYGRTFPPEILTPDEVRRLLDALAGDRWACVRDRALIAVLYRTGLRVSEALALREKDVDEARHAVRVMRGKGGRSRTVGIDDGALRVLNQWLQRIMRFTRVF
;
A
#
# COMPACT_ATOMS: atom_id res chain seq x y z
N MET A 1 5.93 11.74 -28.16
CA MET A 1 4.65 11.31 -28.76
C MET A 1 3.76 10.75 -27.67
N PRO A 2 2.50 11.17 -27.51
CA PRO A 2 1.57 10.48 -26.61
C PRO A 2 1.08 9.20 -27.31
N THR A 3 1.45 8.03 -26.80
CA THR A 3 0.94 6.73 -27.22
C THR A 3 -0.38 6.45 -26.50
N THR A 4 -1.45 7.10 -26.94
CA THR A 4 -2.77 6.95 -26.31
C THR A 4 -3.28 5.52 -26.50
N THR A 5 -3.28 4.73 -25.42
CA THR A 5 -3.77 3.34 -25.36
C THR A 5 -5.31 3.29 -25.34
N TYR A 6 -6.00 4.03 -26.20
CA TYR A 6 -7.47 4.04 -26.23
C TYR A 6 -7.97 2.94 -27.17
N GLY A 7 -8.67 1.93 -26.63
CA GLY A 7 -9.35 0.89 -27.42
C GLY A 7 -8.77 -0.53 -27.36
N ARG A 8 -7.71 -0.79 -26.60
CA ARG A 8 -7.21 -2.15 -26.34
C ARG A 8 -7.52 -2.57 -24.91
N THR A 9 -8.35 -3.59 -24.75
CA THR A 9 -8.54 -4.29 -23.47
C THR A 9 -7.45 -5.34 -23.38
N PHE A 10 -6.43 -5.08 -22.56
CA PHE A 10 -5.45 -6.10 -22.22
C PHE A 10 -6.06 -7.07 -21.20
N PRO A 11 -5.73 -8.37 -21.28
CA PRO A 11 -6.10 -9.30 -20.22
C PRO A 11 -5.48 -8.82 -18.89
N PRO A 12 -6.14 -9.10 -17.75
CA PRO A 12 -5.56 -8.79 -16.45
C PRO A 12 -4.25 -9.57 -16.28
N GLU A 13 -3.13 -8.85 -16.24
CA GLU A 13 -1.82 -9.43 -15.93
C GLU A 13 -1.68 -9.48 -14.41
N ILE A 14 -1.91 -10.66 -13.85
CA ILE A 14 -1.95 -10.88 -12.39
C ILE A 14 -0.62 -11.49 -11.97
N LEU A 15 0.02 -10.90 -10.96
CA LEU A 15 1.23 -11.46 -10.36
C LEU A 15 0.89 -12.73 -9.55
N THR A 16 1.69 -13.76 -9.74
CA THR A 16 1.69 -14.95 -8.88
C THR A 16 2.19 -14.61 -7.47
N PRO A 17 1.82 -15.40 -6.44
CA PRO A 17 2.33 -15.18 -5.08
C PRO A 17 3.86 -15.15 -5.00
N ASP A 18 4.56 -15.96 -5.81
CA ASP A 18 6.02 -15.98 -5.86
C ASP A 18 6.62 -14.74 -6.53
N GLU A 19 5.95 -14.16 -7.53
CA GLU A 19 6.38 -12.88 -8.11
C GLU A 19 6.21 -11.73 -7.14
N VAL A 20 5.10 -11.70 -6.40
CA VAL A 20 4.88 -10.71 -5.34
C VAL A 20 5.93 -10.87 -4.24
N ARG A 21 6.25 -12.10 -3.84
CA ARG A 21 7.32 -12.37 -2.88
C ARG A 21 8.67 -11.86 -3.39
N ARG A 22 9.05 -12.18 -4.63
CA ARG A 22 10.29 -11.68 -5.26
C ARG A 22 10.33 -10.16 -5.32
N LEU A 23 9.20 -9.50 -5.62
CA LEU A 23 9.09 -8.05 -5.63
C LEU A 23 9.32 -7.45 -4.22
N LEU A 24 8.71 -8.04 -3.19
CA LEU A 24 8.90 -7.61 -1.80
C LEU A 24 10.33 -7.89 -1.30
N ASP A 25 10.95 -8.99 -1.73
CA ASP A 25 12.33 -9.36 -1.38
C ASP A 25 13.34 -8.40 -2.01
N ALA A 26 13.11 -7.95 -3.25
CA ALA A 26 13.93 -6.91 -3.90
C ALA A 26 13.92 -5.56 -3.14
N LEU A 27 12.92 -5.34 -2.28
CA LEU A 27 12.76 -4.14 -1.46
C LEU A 27 13.21 -4.34 0.00
N ALA A 28 13.96 -5.39 0.30
CA ALA A 28 14.41 -5.69 1.66
C ALA A 28 15.50 -4.75 2.22
N GLY A 29 15.95 -3.75 1.45
CA GLY A 29 16.96 -2.79 1.90
C GLY A 29 16.44 -1.76 2.92
N ASP A 30 17.36 -1.15 3.68
CA ASP A 30 17.03 -0.16 4.72
C ASP A 30 16.93 1.29 4.19
N ARG A 31 17.10 1.50 2.88
CA ARG A 31 16.90 2.84 2.30
C ARG A 31 15.46 3.27 2.52
N TRP A 32 15.27 4.56 2.77
CA TRP A 32 13.94 5.14 2.99
C TRP A 32 12.94 4.76 1.90
N ALA A 33 13.34 4.82 0.63
CA ALA A 33 12.51 4.42 -0.50
C ALA A 33 12.14 2.92 -0.46
N CYS A 34 13.08 2.04 -0.11
CA CYS A 34 12.82 0.60 -0.01
C CYS A 34 11.78 0.29 1.07
N VAL A 35 11.91 0.88 2.26
CA VAL A 35 10.94 0.68 3.37
C VAL A 35 9.56 1.21 2.98
N ARG A 36 9.49 2.40 2.38
CA ARG A 36 8.24 3.00 1.89
C ARG A 36 7.56 2.11 0.84
N ASP A 37 8.30 1.74 -0.19
CA ASP A 37 7.76 1.04 -1.36
C ASP A 37 7.34 -0.38 -0.96
N ARG A 38 8.09 -1.02 -0.05
CA ARG A 38 7.72 -2.32 0.53
C ARG A 38 6.41 -2.24 1.31
N ALA A 39 6.22 -1.20 2.14
CA ALA A 39 4.98 -0.98 2.85
C ALA A 39 3.80 -0.74 1.89
N LEU A 40 4.00 0.11 0.88
CA LEU A 40 2.97 0.41 -0.12
C LEU A 40 2.54 -0.85 -0.89
N ILE A 41 3.48 -1.64 -1.39
CA ILE A 41 3.18 -2.87 -2.14
C ILE A 41 2.50 -3.90 -1.24
N ALA A 42 2.96 -4.06 0.00
CA ALA A 42 2.32 -4.97 0.96
C ALA A 42 0.86 -4.59 1.21
N VAL A 43 0.58 -3.31 1.44
CA VAL A 43 -0.80 -2.81 1.62
C VAL A 43 -1.63 -3.06 0.36
N LEU A 44 -1.15 -2.66 -0.82
CA LEU A 44 -1.87 -2.85 -2.09
C LEU A 44 -2.22 -4.32 -2.32
N TYR A 45 -1.24 -5.21 -2.14
CA TYR A 45 -1.42 -6.63 -2.38
C TYR A 45 -2.41 -7.28 -1.39
N ARG A 46 -2.34 -6.90 -0.11
CA ARG A 46 -3.09 -7.58 0.95
C ARG A 46 -4.49 -7.02 1.17
N THR A 47 -4.71 -5.76 0.84
CA THR A 47 -5.99 -5.08 1.04
C THR A 47 -6.78 -4.88 -0.26
N GLY A 48 -6.14 -5.03 -1.43
CA GLY A 48 -6.79 -4.82 -2.72
C GLY A 48 -7.21 -3.37 -2.96
N LEU A 49 -6.57 -2.42 -2.28
CA LEU A 49 -6.79 -0.99 -2.49
C LEU A 49 -6.33 -0.55 -3.88
N ARG A 50 -7.00 0.46 -4.42
CA ARG A 50 -6.50 1.16 -5.61
C ARG A 50 -5.27 1.98 -5.24
N VAL A 51 -4.36 2.18 -6.19
CA VAL A 51 -3.14 3.00 -5.98
C VAL A 51 -3.49 4.38 -5.42
N SER A 52 -4.50 5.06 -5.97
CA SER A 52 -4.92 6.37 -5.47
C SER A 52 -5.53 6.34 -4.06
N GLU A 53 -6.18 5.24 -3.68
CA GLU A 53 -6.72 5.06 -2.32
C GLU A 53 -5.57 4.84 -1.33
N ALA A 54 -4.60 3.97 -1.66
CA ALA A 54 -3.45 3.69 -0.82
C ALA A 54 -2.57 4.94 -0.61
N LEU A 55 -2.34 5.74 -1.65
CA LEU A 55 -1.59 7.00 -1.55
C LEU A 55 -2.32 8.09 -0.74
N ALA A 56 -3.63 7.96 -0.57
CA ALA A 56 -4.43 8.92 0.21
C ALA A 56 -4.59 8.54 1.68
N LEU A 57 -4.09 7.36 2.10
CA LEU A 57 -4.17 6.90 3.48
C LEU A 57 -3.39 7.82 4.42
N ARG A 58 -3.96 8.04 5.60
CA ARG A 58 -3.32 8.71 6.72
C ARG A 58 -3.14 7.72 7.86
N GLU A 59 -2.25 8.04 8.79
CA GLU A 59 -2.00 7.23 9.98
C GLU A 59 -3.30 6.92 10.75
N LYS A 60 -4.16 7.92 10.95
CA LYS A 60 -5.47 7.77 11.62
C LYS A 60 -6.46 6.85 10.91
N ASP A 61 -6.20 6.50 9.65
CA ASP A 61 -7.07 5.61 8.87
C ASP A 61 -6.71 4.13 9.11
N VAL A 62 -5.61 3.85 9.80
CA VAL A 62 -5.16 2.50 10.19
C VAL A 62 -5.65 2.20 11.60
N ASP A 63 -6.49 1.18 11.76
CA ASP A 63 -6.94 0.65 13.05
C ASP A 63 -6.19 -0.67 13.30
N GLU A 64 -5.03 -0.56 13.95
CA GLU A 64 -4.16 -1.71 14.24
C GLU A 64 -4.87 -2.75 15.13
N ALA A 65 -5.64 -2.30 16.12
CA ALA A 65 -6.35 -3.18 17.05
C ALA A 65 -7.41 -4.04 16.35
N ARG A 66 -8.03 -3.50 15.29
CA ARG A 66 -9.03 -4.22 14.49
C ARG A 66 -8.47 -4.84 13.22
N HIS A 67 -7.16 -4.75 12.98
CA HIS A 67 -6.52 -5.23 11.76
C HIS A 67 -7.25 -4.70 10.51
N ALA A 68 -7.50 -3.39 10.50
CA ALA A 68 -8.35 -2.76 9.50
C ALA A 68 -7.81 -1.40 9.00
N VAL A 69 -8.12 -1.08 7.75
CA VAL A 69 -7.82 0.20 7.12
C VAL A 69 -9.11 0.83 6.63
N ARG A 70 -9.32 2.11 6.95
CA ARG A 70 -10.50 2.88 6.58
C ARG A 70 -10.24 3.72 5.33
N VAL A 71 -10.91 3.37 4.24
CA VAL A 71 -10.82 4.09 2.97
C VAL A 71 -11.84 5.22 2.95
N MET A 72 -11.38 6.47 2.91
CA MET A 72 -12.24 7.66 2.91
C MET A 72 -12.84 7.98 1.53
N ARG A 73 -12.07 7.79 0.45
CA ARG A 73 -12.48 8.15 -0.93
C ARG A 73 -12.77 6.92 -1.78
N GLY A 74 -13.84 6.20 -1.45
CA GLY A 74 -14.39 5.16 -2.33
C GLY A 74 -15.16 5.75 -3.52
N LYS A 75 -15.47 4.91 -4.52
CA LYS A 75 -16.37 5.28 -5.63
C LYS A 75 -17.72 5.75 -5.07
N GLY A 76 -18.14 6.98 -5.40
CA GLY A 76 -19.39 7.58 -4.91
C GLY A 76 -19.30 8.23 -3.52
N GLY A 77 -18.09 8.51 -3.00
CA GLY A 77 -17.89 9.30 -1.78
C GLY A 77 -18.21 8.57 -0.48
N ARG A 78 -18.45 7.25 -0.53
CA ARG A 78 -18.70 6.44 0.68
C ARG A 78 -17.40 5.88 1.23
N SER A 79 -17.25 5.93 2.54
CA SER A 79 -16.15 5.26 3.23
C SER A 79 -16.41 3.76 3.37
N ARG A 80 -15.36 2.95 3.30
CA ARG A 80 -15.41 1.52 3.63
C ARG A 80 -14.23 1.13 4.51
N THR A 81 -14.38 0.01 5.21
CA THR A 81 -13.31 -0.60 5.99
C THR A 81 -12.84 -1.87 5.29
N VAL A 82 -11.54 -2.06 5.20
CA VAL A 82 -10.89 -3.21 4.56
C VAL A 82 -9.97 -3.89 5.57
N GLY A 83 -10.00 -5.21 5.66
CA GLY A 83 -9.08 -5.96 6.52
C GLY A 83 -7.64 -5.90 6.00
N ILE A 84 -6.68 -5.91 6.92
CA ILE A 84 -5.24 -5.99 6.63
C ILE A 84 -4.64 -7.14 7.47
N ASP A 85 -3.76 -7.94 6.88
CA ASP A 85 -3.09 -9.02 7.59
C ASP A 85 -1.88 -8.52 8.39
N ASP A 86 -1.44 -9.31 9.37
CA ASP A 86 -0.31 -9.02 10.25
C ASP A 86 0.98 -8.77 9.47
N GLY A 87 1.15 -9.46 8.33
CA GLY A 87 2.30 -9.30 7.46
C GLY A 87 2.39 -7.90 6.88
N ALA A 88 1.29 -7.38 6.33
CA ALA A 88 1.24 -6.02 5.82
C ALA A 88 1.28 -4.97 6.95
N LEU A 89 0.57 -5.22 8.06
CA LEU A 89 0.56 -4.30 9.19
C LEU A 89 1.97 -4.11 9.78
N ARG A 90 2.74 -5.19 9.91
CA ARG A 90 4.13 -5.13 10.38
C ARG A 90 5.01 -4.24 9.50
N VAL A 91 4.95 -4.40 8.17
CA VAL A 91 5.78 -3.60 7.24
C VAL A 91 5.29 -2.14 7.20
N LEU A 92 3.98 -1.92 7.29
CA LEU A 92 3.40 -0.59 7.40
C LEU A 92 3.86 0.12 8.67
N ASN A 93 3.87 -0.57 9.82
CA ASN A 93 4.33 -0.01 11.08
C ASN A 93 5.83 0.32 11.07
N GLN A 94 6.66 -0.49 10.40
CA GLN A 94 8.08 -0.15 10.19
C GLN A 94 8.25 1.18 9.45
N TRP A 95 7.39 1.43 8.45
CA TRP A 95 7.37 2.70 7.74
C TRP A 95 6.88 3.86 8.62
N LEU A 96 5.75 3.68 9.32
CA LEU A 96 5.18 4.70 10.21
C LEU A 96 6.16 5.14 11.31
N GLN A 97 6.87 4.18 11.92
CA GLN A 97 7.91 4.49 12.92
C GLN A 97 9.05 5.34 12.34
N ARG A 98 9.41 5.13 11.07
CA ARG A 98 10.50 5.87 10.41
C ARG A 98 10.10 7.32 10.12
N ILE A 99 8.86 7.57 9.71
CA ILE A 99 8.35 8.93 9.49
C ILE A 99 8.09 9.66 10.81
N MET A 100 7.61 8.98 11.86
CA MET A 100 7.41 9.59 13.18
C MET A 100 8.72 10.06 13.81
N ARG A 101 9.79 9.27 13.66
CA ARG A 101 11.15 9.66 14.08
C ARG A 101 11.64 10.90 13.34
N PHE A 102 11.22 11.09 12.09
CA PHE A 102 11.59 12.28 11.32
C PHE A 102 10.80 13.51 11.76
N THR A 103 9.48 13.38 11.98
CA THR A 103 8.61 14.51 12.38
C THR A 103 8.90 15.03 13.79
N ARG A 104 9.43 14.23 14.71
CA ARG A 104 9.79 14.69 16.08
C ARG A 104 11.14 15.39 16.19
N VAL A 105 11.94 15.46 15.12
CA VAL A 105 13.32 16.00 15.15
C VAL A 105 13.39 17.40 14.51
N PHE A 106 12.25 18.00 14.17
CA PHE A 106 12.13 19.38 13.71
C PHE A 106 11.23 20.20 14.64
#